data_AF-A0A7Y3EE58-F1
#
_entry.id   AF-A0A7Y3EE58-F1
#
_cell.length_a   1.000
_cell.length_b   1.000
_cell.length_c   1.000
_cell.angle_alpha   90.00
_cell.angle_beta   90.00
_cell.angle_gamma   90.00
#
_symmetry.space_group_name_H-M   'P 1'
#
loop_
_entity.id
_entity.type
_entity.pdbx_description
1 polymer ?
#
loop_
_entity_poly.entity_id
_entity_poly.type
_entity_poly.pdbx_seq_one_letter_code
_entity_poly.pdbx_strand_id
1 'polypeptide(L)'
;LHHAAPHPGVEVLSSPDWPEADTATGGPGASCAFTTGLFSRILSTVASAPVSVLEIECRSRGDRRCAFAIGAEDTLHRLYGHLVGDEALDEVLGRL
;
A
#
# COMPACT_ATOMS: atom_id res chain seq x y z
N LEU A 1 6.39 4.51 -12.36
CA LEU A 1 6.74 4.02 -11.01
C LEU A 1 7.32 5.17 -10.20
N HIS A 2 6.81 5.42 -9.01
CA HIS A 2 7.24 6.49 -8.12
C HIS A 2 7.38 5.98 -6.68
N HIS A 3 8.45 6.38 -6.01
CA HIS A 3 8.75 6.04 -4.62
C HIS A 3 8.77 7.31 -3.78
N ALA A 4 8.22 7.27 -2.57
CA ALA A 4 8.27 8.36 -1.60
C ALA A 4 8.37 7.82 -0.16
N ALA A 5 9.02 8.58 0.72
CA ALA A 5 9.13 8.32 2.15
C ALA A 5 8.33 9.37 2.95
N PRO A 6 6.99 9.33 2.97
CA PRO A 6 6.18 10.36 3.61
C PRO A 6 6.28 10.38 5.14
N HIS A 7 6.74 9.30 5.75
CA HIS A 7 6.90 9.16 7.21
C HIS A 7 8.15 8.29 7.52
N PRO A 8 8.92 8.53 8.59
CA PRO A 8 10.15 7.77 8.90
C PRO A 8 10.01 6.24 9.01
N GLY A 9 8.79 5.72 9.17
CA GLY A 9 8.48 4.29 9.23
C GLY A 9 7.59 3.77 8.09
N VAL A 10 7.26 4.60 7.10
CA VAL A 10 6.40 4.22 5.98
C VAL A 10 6.99 4.70 4.66
N GLU A 11 7.30 3.74 3.80
CA GLU A 11 7.64 3.99 2.39
C GLU A 11 6.41 3.75 1.52
N VAL A 12 6.29 4.49 0.42
CA VAL A 12 5.17 4.37 -0.53
C VAL A 12 5.70 4.16 -1.95
N LEU A 13 5.30 3.05 -2.56
CA LEU A 13 5.54 2.76 -3.98
C LEU A 13 4.24 2.89 -4.76
N SER A 14 4.24 3.64 -5.86
CA SER A 14 3.03 3.88 -6.66
C SER A 14 3.26 3.85 -8.17
N SER A 15 2.20 3.54 -8.92
CA SER A 15 2.19 3.60 -10.38
C SER A 15 0.79 3.91 -10.92
N PRO A 16 0.67 4.81 -11.91
CA PRO A 16 -0.60 5.06 -12.59
C PRO A 16 -1.00 3.91 -13.54
N ASP A 17 -0.07 3.00 -13.83
CA ASP A 17 -0.27 1.84 -14.68
C ASP A 17 0.35 0.62 -13.98
N TRP A 18 -0.45 -0.05 -13.14
CA TRP A 18 -0.01 -1.24 -12.42
C TRP A 18 -0.64 -2.49 -13.06
N PRO A 19 0.17 -3.48 -13.50
CA PRO A 19 -0.33 -4.59 -14.30
C PRO A 19 -1.39 -5.46 -13.62
N GLU A 20 -1.34 -5.59 -12.29
CA GLU A 20 -2.29 -6.42 -11.54
C GLU A 20 -3.64 -5.73 -11.31
N ALA A 21 -3.72 -4.43 -11.59
CA ALA A 21 -4.96 -3.70 -11.44
C ALA A 21 -5.92 -4.04 -12.60
N ASP A 22 -6.82 -4.98 -12.34
CA ASP A 22 -7.93 -5.30 -13.24
C ASP A 22 -9.06 -4.27 -13.08
N THR A 23 -9.14 -3.33 -14.01
CA THR A 23 -10.22 -2.33 -14.05
C THR A 23 -11.47 -2.83 -14.79
N ALA A 24 -11.41 -4.01 -15.42
CA ALA A 24 -12.51 -4.53 -16.22
C ALA A 24 -13.57 -5.27 -15.36
N THR A 25 -13.15 -5.90 -14.27
CA THR A 25 -14.05 -6.64 -13.37
C THR A 25 -14.68 -5.79 -12.27
N GLY A 26 -14.15 -4.59 -12.00
CA GLY A 26 -14.80 -3.56 -11.17
C GLY A 26 -15.16 -4.02 -9.74
N GLY A 27 -14.35 -4.90 -9.15
CA GLY A 27 -14.62 -5.46 -7.82
C GLY A 27 -14.28 -4.48 -6.69
N PRO A 28 -15.05 -4.44 -5.58
CA PRO A 28 -14.83 -3.53 -4.46
C PRO A 28 -13.64 -3.89 -3.56
N GLY A 29 -12.89 -4.96 -3.86
CA GLY A 29 -11.78 -5.46 -3.03
C GLY A 29 -10.40 -5.08 -3.57
N ALA A 30 -9.38 -5.24 -2.71
CA ALA A 30 -7.98 -5.09 -3.11
C ALA A 30 -7.66 -6.09 -4.23
N SER A 31 -7.35 -5.60 -5.43
CA SER A 31 -7.06 -6.46 -6.58
C SER A 31 -5.58 -6.83 -6.65
N CYS A 32 -4.69 -6.02 -6.06
CA CYS A 32 -3.24 -6.20 -6.17
C CYS A 32 -2.65 -7.06 -5.03
N ALA A 33 -3.38 -8.11 -4.62
CA ALA A 33 -2.98 -8.99 -3.51
C ALA A 33 -1.70 -9.79 -3.80
N PHE A 34 -1.47 -10.21 -5.05
CA PHE A 34 -0.24 -10.89 -5.45
C PHE A 34 0.96 -9.96 -5.31
N THR A 35 0.88 -8.72 -5.80
CA THR A 35 1.94 -7.70 -5.63
C THR A 35 2.23 -7.48 -4.15
N THR A 36 1.18 -7.33 -3.34
CA THR A 36 1.31 -7.10 -1.90
C THR A 36 2.08 -8.23 -1.22
N GLY A 37 1.69 -9.48 -1.47
CA GLY A 37 2.38 -10.67 -0.93
C GLY A 37 3.81 -10.83 -1.46
N LEU A 38 4.01 -10.62 -2.77
CA LEU A 38 5.32 -10.71 -3.41
C LEU A 38 6.30 -9.69 -2.83
N PHE A 39 5.89 -8.43 -2.70
CA PHE A 39 6.73 -7.38 -2.12
C PHE A 39 7.02 -7.63 -0.65
N SER A 40 6.02 -8.02 0.15
CA SER A 40 6.26 -8.37 1.56
C SER A 40 7.32 -9.47 1.67
N ARG A 41 7.26 -10.51 0.82
CA ARG A 41 8.26 -11.58 0.81
C ARG A 41 9.66 -11.10 0.38
N ILE A 42 9.77 -10.38 -0.72
CA ILE A 42 11.06 -9.90 -1.25
C ILE A 42 11.70 -8.93 -0.25
N LEU A 43 10.96 -7.93 0.20
CA LEU A 43 11.47 -6.89 1.09
C LEU A 43 11.84 -7.45 2.46
N SER A 44 11.06 -8.37 3.00
CA SER A 44 11.43 -9.06 4.24
C SER A 44 12.73 -9.85 4.09
N THR A 45 12.97 -10.45 2.91
CA THR A 45 14.22 -11.18 2.63
C THR A 45 15.40 -10.22 2.58
N VAL A 46 15.26 -9.10 1.86
CA VAL A 46 16.32 -8.09 1.72
C VAL A 46 16.66 -7.44 3.06
N ALA A 47 15.64 -7.11 3.84
CA ALA A 47 15.80 -6.48 5.16
C ALA A 47 16.30 -7.46 6.24
N SER A 48 16.23 -8.78 6.00
CA SER A 48 16.43 -9.81 7.03
C SER A 48 15.57 -9.57 8.29
N ALA A 49 14.39 -9.00 8.09
CA ALA A 49 13.43 -8.61 9.13
C ALA A 49 12.01 -8.62 8.54
N PRO A 50 10.96 -8.80 9.36
CA PRO A 50 9.58 -8.72 8.87
C PRO A 50 9.25 -7.35 8.28
N VAL A 51 8.74 -7.35 7.04
CA VAL A 51 8.23 -6.16 6.34
C VAL A 51 6.83 -6.45 5.85
N SER A 52 5.88 -5.61 6.27
CA SER A 52 4.50 -5.65 5.80
C SER A 52 4.32 -4.71 4.61
N VAL A 53 3.38 -5.06 3.74
CA VAL A 53 2.97 -4.24 2.59
C VAL A 53 1.45 -4.14 2.61
N LEU A 54 0.93 -2.94 2.38
CA LEU A 54 -0.49 -2.62 2.38
C LEU A 54 -0.85 -1.89 1.08
N GLU A 55 -1.84 -2.41 0.34
CA GLU A 55 -2.45 -1.67 -0.78
C GLU A 55 -3.31 -0.53 -0.21
N ILE A 56 -2.93 0.72 -0.50
CA ILE A 56 -3.57 1.95 0.02
C ILE A 56 -4.37 2.71 -1.05
N GLU A 57 -4.05 2.53 -2.33
CA GLU A 57 -4.83 3.00 -3.49
C GLU A 57 -4.83 1.90 -4.55
N CYS A 58 -5.93 1.70 -5.27
CA CYS A 58 -6.01 0.73 -6.35
C CYS A 58 -6.95 1.15 -7.48
N ARG A 59 -6.46 1.08 -8.72
CA ARG A 59 -7.25 1.42 -9.91
C ARG A 59 -8.49 0.53 -10.08
N SER A 60 -8.43 -0.73 -9.64
CA SER A 60 -9.58 -1.63 -9.68
C SER A 60 -10.74 -1.16 -8.79
N ARG A 61 -10.44 -0.36 -7.77
CA ARG A 61 -11.41 0.28 -6.87
C ARG A 61 -11.87 1.65 -7.34
N GLY A 62 -11.33 2.14 -8.46
CA GLY A 62 -11.61 3.46 -9.02
C GLY A 62 -10.57 4.55 -8.70
N ASP A 63 -9.49 4.22 -7.98
CA ASP A 63 -8.43 5.19 -7.70
C ASP A 63 -7.63 5.56 -8.97
N ARG A 64 -6.94 6.71 -8.93
CA ARG A 64 -6.16 7.21 -10.07
C ARG A 64 -4.88 6.41 -10.34
N ARG A 65 -4.41 5.63 -9.37
CA ARG A 65 -3.17 4.86 -9.40
C ARG A 65 -3.25 3.70 -8.42
N CYS A 66 -2.31 2.77 -8.52
CA CYS A 66 -2.07 1.83 -7.43
C CYS A 66 -0.94 2.36 -6.55
N ALA A 67 -1.10 2.24 -5.24
CA ALA A 67 -0.09 2.63 -4.26
C ALA A 67 -0.01 1.59 -3.13
N PHE A 68 1.22 1.34 -2.69
CA PHE A 68 1.56 0.33 -1.68
C PHE A 68 2.36 1.01 -0.57
N ALA A 69 1.83 0.99 0.65
CA ALA A 69 2.57 1.37 1.85
C ALA A 69 3.41 0.18 2.33
N ILE A 70 4.65 0.45 2.72
CA ILE A 70 5.65 -0.54 3.12
C ILE A 70 6.18 -0.09 4.49
N GLY A 71 6.21 -1.01 5.47
CA GLY A 71 6.65 -0.66 6.81
C GLY A 71 6.56 -1.83 7.79
N ALA A 72 6.80 -1.54 9.06
CA ALA A 72 6.60 -2.50 10.14
C ALA A 72 5.11 -2.85 10.29
N GLU A 73 4.82 -4.09 10.70
CA GLU A 73 3.45 -4.60 10.84
C GLU A 73 2.58 -3.70 11.73
N ASP A 74 3.05 -3.37 12.93
CA ASP A 74 2.30 -2.51 13.87
C ASP A 74 2.00 -1.12 13.29
N THR A 75 2.91 -0.58 12.47
CA THR A 75 2.72 0.74 11.84
C THR A 75 1.67 0.67 10.75
N LEU A 76 1.74 -0.35 9.88
CA LEU A 76 0.76 -0.54 8.81
C LEU A 76 -0.61 -0.96 9.33
N HIS A 77 -0.68 -1.68 10.46
CA HIS A 77 -1.94 -2.01 11.12
C HIS A 77 -2.68 -0.76 11.61
N ARG A 78 -1.96 0.19 12.22
CA ARG A 78 -2.52 1.50 12.61
C ARG A 78 -2.97 2.30 11.39
N LEU A 79 -2.13 2.38 10.35
CA LEU A 79 -2.47 3.05 9.10
C LEU A 79 -3.77 2.48 8.50
N TYR A 80 -3.88 1.16 8.41
CA TYR A 80 -5.08 0.50 7.92
C TYR A 80 -6.32 0.87 8.74
N GLY A 81 -6.21 0.88 10.08
CA GLY A 81 -7.30 1.29 10.97
C GLY A 81 -7.86 2.68 10.66
N HIS A 82 -7.00 3.65 10.36
CA HIS A 82 -7.41 5.00 9.97
C HIS A 82 -8.03 5.06 8.57
N LEU A 83 -7.47 4.32 7.61
CA LEU A 83 -7.99 4.29 6.23
C LEU A 83 -9.39 3.66 6.14
N VAL A 84 -9.67 2.65 6.97
CA VAL A 84 -11.04 2.09 7.10
C VAL A 84 -12.02 3.10 7.70
N GLY A 85 -11.52 4.09 8.44
CA GLY A 85 -12.30 5.20 8.98
C GLY A 85 -12.53 6.37 8.02
N ASP A 86 -12.20 6.21 6.72
CA ASP A 86 -12.24 7.25 5.68
C ASP A 86 -11.37 8.50 5.97
N GLU A 87 -10.35 8.37 6.83
CA GLU A 87 -9.38 9.45 7.05
C GLU A 87 -8.43 9.60 5.85
N ALA A 88 -8.09 10.85 5.52
CA ALA A 88 -7.19 11.14 4.41
C ALA A 88 -5.77 10.64 4.69
N LEU A 89 -5.20 9.87 3.76
CA LEU A 89 -3.88 9.23 3.87
C LEU A 89 -2.77 10.20 4.32
N ASP A 90 -2.71 11.39 3.71
CA ASP A 90 -1.68 12.40 4.04
C ASP A 90 -1.81 12.90 5.49
N GLU A 91 -3.03 13.05 6.01
CA GLU A 91 -3.27 13.46 7.39
C GLU A 91 -2.90 12.36 8.39
N VAL A 92 -3.14 11.09 8.02
CA VAL A 92 -2.76 9.94 8.84
C VAL A 92 -1.25 9.78 8.90
N LEU A 93 -0.57 9.88 7.75
CA LEU A 93 0.90 9.79 7.66
C LEU A 93 1.62 10.88 8.45
N GLY A 94 1.03 12.07 8.58
CA GLY A 94 1.58 13.15 9.41
C GLY A 94 1.43 12.95 10.93
N ARG A 95 0.67 11.94 11.37
CA ARG A 95 0.34 11.68 12.79
C ARG A 95 0.77 10.30 13.29
N LEU A 96 1.20 9.42 12.39
CA LEU A 96 1.77 8.09 12.70
C LEU A 96 3.08 8.20 13.50
#